data_AF-A0AAW2N511-F1
#
_entry.id   AF-A0AAW2N511-F1
#
_cell.length_a   1.000
_cell.length_b   1.000
_cell.length_c   1.000
_cell.angle_alpha   90.00
_cell.angle_beta   90.00
_cell.angle_gamma   90.00
#
_symmetry.space_group_name_H-M   'P 1'
#
loop_
_entity.id
_entity.type
_entity.pdbx_description
1 polymer ?
#
loop_
_entity_poly.entity_id
_entity_poly.type
_entity_poly.pdbx_seq_one_letter_code
_entity_poly.pdbx_strand_id
1 'polypeptide(L)'
;MRKMLPNFLKPEALQRYVGIMDHIARRHFADGWENKDEIVVFPLAKNYTFWLACRLFISVEDPDHVNKFAEPFNLLASGLISIPIDLPGTPFYKAIKASNFIRKELVSIIKQRKIDLAEGKATPTQDICHTCF
;
A
#
# COMPACT_ATOMS: atom_id res chain seq x y z
N MET A 1 -8.04 -6.65 -13.79
CA MET A 1 -7.25 -7.35 -12.74
C MET A 1 -6.68 -8.70 -13.16
N ARG A 2 -7.48 -9.68 -13.66
CA ARG A 2 -6.99 -11.06 -13.95
C ARG A 2 -5.82 -11.16 -14.94
N LYS A 3 -5.67 -10.23 -15.89
CA LYS A 3 -4.53 -10.17 -16.83
C LYS A 3 -3.34 -9.33 -16.33
N MET A 4 -3.54 -8.54 -15.29
CA MET A 4 -2.59 -7.53 -14.84
C MET A 4 -1.68 -8.04 -13.72
N LEU A 5 -2.27 -8.71 -12.73
CA LEU A 5 -1.53 -9.28 -11.59
C LEU A 5 -0.40 -10.24 -12.02
N PRO A 6 -0.59 -11.15 -12.99
CA PRO A 6 0.48 -12.03 -13.44
C PRO A 6 1.70 -11.27 -13.98
N ASN A 7 1.49 -10.14 -14.67
CA ASN A 7 2.58 -9.33 -15.21
C ASN A 7 3.36 -8.57 -14.13
N PHE A 8 2.70 -8.24 -13.01
CA PHE A 8 3.34 -7.56 -11.89
C PHE A 8 4.06 -8.53 -10.94
N LEU A 9 3.61 -9.79 -10.91
CA LEU A 9 4.15 -10.84 -10.03
C LEU A 9 5.06 -11.84 -10.76
N LYS A 10 5.38 -11.61 -12.03
CA LYS A 10 6.31 -12.45 -12.79
C LYS A 10 7.74 -12.34 -12.23
N PRO A 11 8.58 -13.38 -12.39
CA PRO A 11 9.93 -13.41 -11.83
C PRO A 11 10.78 -12.18 -12.15
N GLU A 12 10.72 -11.67 -13.38
CA GLU A 12 11.50 -10.51 -13.79
C GLU A 12 11.04 -9.21 -13.09
N ALA A 13 9.75 -9.12 -12.77
CA ALA A 13 9.23 -8.00 -11.99
C ALA A 13 9.66 -8.12 -10.52
N LEU A 14 9.56 -9.31 -9.94
CA LEU A 14 9.97 -9.59 -8.56
C LEU A 14 11.46 -9.32 -8.33
N GLN A 15 12.33 -9.69 -9.27
CA GLN A 15 13.77 -9.39 -9.20
C GLN A 15 14.05 -7.88 -9.04
N ARG A 16 13.28 -7.02 -9.72
CA ARG A 16 13.40 -5.57 -9.58
C ARG A 16 12.92 -5.06 -8.22
N TYR A 17 11.99 -5.78 -7.57
CA TYR A 17 11.49 -5.40 -6.25
C TYR A 17 12.45 -5.77 -5.13
N VAL A 18 13.37 -6.73 -5.34
CA VAL A 18 14.33 -7.14 -4.29
C VAL A 18 15.13 -5.96 -3.74
N GLY A 19 15.63 -5.06 -4.60
CA GLY A 19 16.37 -3.89 -4.15
C GLY A 19 15.50 -2.91 -3.33
N ILE A 20 14.24 -2.75 -3.72
CA ILE A 20 13.26 -1.92 -2.99
C ILE A 20 12.94 -2.56 -1.64
N MET A 21 12.73 -3.88 -1.62
CA MET A 21 12.46 -4.65 -0.41
C MET A 21 13.63 -4.58 0.56
N ASP A 22 14.87 -4.76 0.10
CA ASP A 22 16.08 -4.66 0.93
C ASP A 22 16.22 -3.25 1.54
N HIS A 23 16.05 -2.21 0.72
CA HIS A 23 16.12 -0.83 1.20
C HIS A 23 15.09 -0.53 2.30
N ILE A 24 13.83 -0.90 2.08
CA ILE A 24 12.75 -0.70 3.04
C ILE A 24 12.95 -1.57 4.29
N ALA A 25 13.43 -2.80 4.13
CA ALA A 25 13.70 -3.71 5.25
C ALA A 25 14.78 -3.16 6.18
N ARG A 26 15.91 -2.68 5.63
CA ARG A 26 16.98 -2.06 6.42
C ARG A 26 16.47 -0.90 7.26
N ARG A 27 15.69 0.00 6.65
CA ARG A 27 15.11 1.14 7.38
C ARG A 27 14.09 0.68 8.42
N HIS A 28 13.28 -0.33 8.11
CA HIS A 28 12.34 -0.92 9.04
C HIS A 28 13.03 -1.51 10.29
N PHE A 29 14.16 -2.19 10.11
CA PHE A 29 14.96 -2.71 11.22
C PHE A 29 15.59 -1.59 12.04
N ALA A 30 16.23 -0.61 11.39
CA ALA A 30 16.84 0.53 12.07
C ALA A 30 15.83 1.34 12.91
N ASP A 31 14.65 1.65 12.35
CA ASP A 31 13.64 2.47 13.02
C ASP A 31 12.82 1.66 14.06
N GLY A 32 12.63 0.36 13.80
CA GLY A 32 11.63 -0.45 14.49
C GLY A 32 12.17 -1.50 15.46
N TRP A 33 13.41 -1.98 15.26
CA TRP A 33 13.95 -3.17 15.92
C TRP A 33 15.24 -2.90 16.68
N GLU A 34 16.16 -2.13 16.10
CA GLU A 34 17.46 -1.86 16.72
C GLU A 34 17.31 -1.16 18.08
N ASN A 35 18.22 -1.48 19.00
CA ASN A 35 18.27 -0.90 20.36
C ASN A 35 17.03 -1.14 21.22
N LYS A 36 16.27 -2.21 20.95
CA LYS A 36 15.14 -2.66 21.78
C LYS A 36 15.42 -4.04 22.36
N ASP A 37 15.19 -4.19 23.65
CA ASP A 37 15.31 -5.49 24.33
C ASP A 37 14.17 -6.44 23.91
N GLU A 38 12.99 -5.89 23.64
CA GLU A 38 11.81 -6.62 23.21
C GLU A 38 11.05 -5.89 22.10
N ILE A 39 10.43 -6.65 21.22
CA ILE A 39 9.60 -6.13 20.12
C ILE A 39 8.30 -6.92 19.97
N VAL A 40 7.25 -6.24 19.51
CA VAL A 40 6.01 -6.89 19.09
C VAL A 40 6.05 -7.05 17.57
N VAL A 41 6.30 -8.27 17.10
CA VAL A 41 6.58 -8.54 15.68
C VAL A 41 5.39 -8.25 14.77
N PHE A 42 4.17 -8.61 15.19
CA PHE A 42 2.97 -8.46 14.34
C PHE A 42 2.74 -7.04 13.81
N PRO A 43 2.66 -5.97 14.64
CA PRO A 43 2.48 -4.61 14.13
C PRO A 43 3.66 -4.15 13.28
N LEU A 44 4.89 -4.56 13.60
CA LEU A 44 6.08 -4.22 12.81
C LEU A 44 6.01 -4.86 11.41
N ALA A 45 5.79 -6.16 11.33
CA ALA A 45 5.66 -6.88 10.07
C ALA A 45 4.49 -6.37 9.22
N LYS A 46 3.36 -6.04 9.87
CA LYS A 46 2.19 -5.43 9.21
C LYS A 46 2.54 -4.07 8.60
N ASN A 47 3.24 -3.20 9.33
CA ASN A 47 3.66 -1.90 8.83
C ASN A 47 4.67 -2.04 7.68
N TYR A 48 5.64 -2.94 7.79
CA TYR A 48 6.62 -3.22 6.75
C TYR A 48 5.93 -3.66 5.43
N THR A 49 5.05 -4.66 5.51
CA THR A 49 4.32 -5.15 4.32
C THR A 49 3.40 -4.10 3.72
N PHE A 50 2.77 -3.27 4.55
CA PHE A 50 1.96 -2.16 4.09
C PHE A 50 2.79 -1.09 3.36
N TRP A 51 3.94 -0.72 3.91
CA TRP A 51 4.84 0.23 3.28
C TRP A 51 5.37 -0.29 1.93
N LEU A 52 5.76 -1.57 1.86
CA LEU A 52 6.10 -2.21 0.59
C LEU A 52 4.96 -2.13 -0.43
N ALA A 53 3.72 -2.40 -0.01
CA ALA A 53 2.57 -2.32 -0.89
C ALA A 53 2.35 -0.88 -1.42
N CYS A 54 2.47 0.13 -0.55
CA CYS A 54 2.41 1.54 -0.95
C CYS A 54 3.51 1.90 -1.96
N ARG A 55 4.75 1.45 -1.73
CA ARG A 55 5.84 1.71 -2.65
C ARG A 55 5.64 1.02 -3.99
N LEU A 56 5.39 -0.29 -3.98
CA LEU A 56 5.38 -1.09 -5.20
C LEU A 56 4.13 -0.83 -6.06
N PHE A 57 2.96 -0.65 -5.44
CA PHE A 57 1.71 -0.62 -6.19
C PHE A 57 1.24 0.80 -6.56
N ILE A 58 1.61 1.81 -5.79
CA ILE A 58 1.13 3.19 -6.00
C ILE A 58 2.26 4.24 -6.03
N SER A 59 3.52 3.81 -5.97
CA SER A 59 4.73 4.66 -5.88
C SER A 59 4.67 5.73 -4.81
N VAL A 60 4.05 5.45 -3.66
CA VAL A 60 4.05 6.37 -2.51
C VAL A 60 5.17 5.95 -1.56
N GLU A 61 6.15 6.85 -1.35
CA GLU A 61 7.28 6.65 -0.43
C GLU A 61 7.22 7.51 0.83
N ASP A 62 6.65 8.71 0.71
CA ASP A 62 6.58 9.67 1.81
C ASP A 62 5.89 9.01 3.02
N PRO A 63 6.58 8.83 4.15
CA PRO A 63 6.02 8.20 5.35
C PRO A 63 4.73 8.86 5.81
N ASP A 64 4.61 10.18 5.68
CA ASP A 64 3.40 10.90 6.08
C ASP A 64 2.23 10.54 5.17
N HIS A 65 2.49 10.40 3.87
CA HIS A 65 1.49 9.94 2.92
C HIS A 65 1.12 8.47 3.12
N VAL A 66 2.09 7.58 3.41
CA VAL A 66 1.81 6.18 3.77
C VAL A 66 0.94 6.10 5.03
N ASN A 67 1.25 6.91 6.04
CA ASN A 67 0.50 6.95 7.30
C ASN A 67 -0.97 7.38 7.10
N LYS A 68 -1.27 8.25 6.12
CA LYS A 68 -2.66 8.60 5.76
C LYS A 68 -3.48 7.39 5.30
N PHE A 69 -2.84 6.38 4.71
CA PHE A 69 -3.53 5.16 4.29
C PHE A 69 -3.54 4.07 5.36
N ALA A 70 -2.61 4.10 6.31
CA ALA A 70 -2.41 3.00 7.27
C ALA A 70 -3.64 2.76 8.17
N GLU A 71 -4.20 3.81 8.77
CA GLU A 71 -5.38 3.68 9.64
C GLU A 71 -6.64 3.24 8.87
N PRO A 72 -7.01 3.87 7.73
CA PRO A 72 -8.11 3.39 6.91
C PRO A 72 -7.89 1.95 6.43
N PHE A 73 -6.67 1.57 6.08
CA PHE A 73 -6.37 0.21 5.65
C PHE A 73 -6.55 -0.80 6.80
N ASN A 74 -6.19 -0.43 8.03
CA ASN A 74 -6.43 -1.27 9.20
C ASN A 74 -7.92 -1.52 9.44
N LEU A 75 -8.75 -0.48 9.32
CA LEU A 75 -10.21 -0.61 9.40
C LEU A 75 -10.76 -1.49 8.29
N LEU A 76 -10.28 -1.29 7.06
CA LEU A 76 -10.66 -2.11 5.90
C LEU A 76 -10.32 -3.58 6.12
N ALA A 77 -9.08 -3.89 6.50
CA ALA A 77 -8.61 -5.25 6.74
C ALA A 77 -9.40 -5.94 7.86
N SER A 78 -9.70 -5.21 8.94
CA SER A 78 -10.54 -5.73 10.02
C SER A 78 -11.97 -6.04 9.57
N GLY A 79 -12.55 -5.23 8.69
CA GLY A 79 -13.91 -5.48 8.21
C GLY A 79 -14.01 -6.63 7.22
N LEU A 80 -12.94 -6.92 6.45
CA LEU A 80 -12.90 -8.05 5.51
C LEU A 80 -13.07 -9.42 6.19
N ILE A 81 -12.57 -9.56 7.42
CA ILE A 81 -12.67 -10.79 8.22
C ILE A 81 -13.82 -10.76 9.23
N SER A 82 -14.64 -9.71 9.23
CA SER A 82 -15.75 -9.53 10.17
C SER A 82 -17.07 -10.08 9.62
N ILE A 83 -18.07 -10.19 10.49
CA ILE A 83 -19.43 -10.51 10.08
C ILE A 83 -19.96 -9.35 9.21
N PRO A 84 -20.52 -9.61 8.01
CA PRO A 84 -20.92 -8.58 7.06
C PRO A 84 -22.24 -7.89 7.45
N ILE A 85 -22.26 -7.22 8.59
CA ILE A 85 -23.41 -6.47 9.12
C ILE A 85 -23.10 -4.98 9.06
N ASP A 86 -23.83 -4.26 8.21
CA ASP A 86 -23.68 -2.81 8.01
C ASP A 86 -24.54 -2.04 9.03
N LEU A 87 -24.04 -1.93 10.26
CA LEU A 87 -24.66 -1.14 11.32
C LEU A 87 -23.64 -0.18 11.94
N PRO A 88 -24.05 1.03 12.37
CA PRO A 88 -23.15 1.99 12.99
C PRO A 88 -22.35 1.37 14.13
N GLY A 89 -21.03 1.52 14.07
CA GLY A 89 -20.09 0.98 15.08
C GLY A 89 -19.52 -0.41 14.77
N THR A 90 -20.11 -1.18 13.85
CA THR A 90 -19.57 -2.50 13.48
C THR A 90 -18.26 -2.38 12.70
N PRO A 91 -17.38 -3.40 12.74
CA PRO A 91 -16.17 -3.42 11.91
C PRO A 91 -16.47 -3.31 10.41
N PHE A 92 -17.53 -3.98 9.94
CA PHE A 92 -17.94 -3.93 8.53
C PHE A 92 -18.38 -2.52 8.11
N TYR A 93 -19.17 -1.82 8.93
CA TYR A 93 -19.55 -0.42 8.68
C TYR A 93 -18.32 0.50 8.58
N LYS A 94 -17.37 0.36 9.53
CA LYS A 94 -16.12 1.15 9.51
C LYS A 94 -15.28 0.85 8.27
N ALA A 95 -15.20 -0.41 7.85
CA ALA A 95 -14.49 -0.82 6.64
C ALA A 95 -15.12 -0.27 5.36
N ILE A 96 -16.45 -0.16 5.27
CA ILE A 96 -17.11 0.50 4.13
C ILE A 96 -16.69 1.97 4.04
N LYS A 97 -16.70 2.70 5.17
CA LYS A 97 -16.26 4.10 5.21
C LYS A 97 -14.78 4.25 4.83
N ALA A 98 -13.93 3.39 5.37
CA ALA A 98 -12.50 3.38 5.06
C ALA A 98 -12.23 3.04 3.59
N SER A 99 -12.94 2.06 3.02
CA SER A 99 -12.87 1.71 1.60
C SER A 99 -13.21 2.90 0.70
N ASN A 100 -14.26 3.64 1.03
CA ASN A 100 -14.65 4.84 0.30
C ASN A 100 -13.58 5.94 0.36
N PHE A 101 -12.93 6.12 1.51
CA PHE A 101 -11.82 7.06 1.66
C PHE A 101 -10.62 6.63 0.80
N ILE A 102 -10.14 5.39 0.96
CA ILE A 102 -9.02 4.84 0.21
C ILE A 102 -9.27 4.95 -1.31
N ARG A 103 -10.50 4.65 -1.76
CA ARG A 103 -10.88 4.76 -3.17
C ARG A 103 -10.72 6.18 -3.70
N LYS A 104 -11.09 7.21 -2.93
CA LYS A 104 -10.94 8.61 -3.33
C LYS A 104 -9.47 9.00 -3.49
N GLU A 105 -8.65 8.64 -2.50
CA GLU A 105 -7.21 8.93 -2.53
C GLU A 105 -6.52 8.22 -3.72
N LEU A 106 -6.83 6.93 -3.94
CA LEU A 106 -6.29 6.20 -5.09
C LEU A 106 -6.70 6.82 -6.43
N VAL A 107 -7.95 7.28 -6.57
CA VAL A 107 -8.40 7.98 -7.78
C VAL A 107 -7.63 9.30 -7.97
N SER A 108 -7.31 10.02 -6.89
CA SER A 108 -6.48 11.23 -6.94
C SER A 108 -5.07 10.92 -7.46
N ILE A 109 -4.43 9.88 -6.92
CA ILE A 109 -3.11 9.42 -7.35
C ILE A 109 -3.12 9.03 -8.83
N ILE A 110 -4.11 8.27 -9.29
CA ILE A 110 -4.23 7.86 -10.69
C ILE A 110 -4.39 9.08 -11.61
N LYS A 111 -5.19 10.07 -11.21
CA LYS A 111 -5.35 11.31 -11.99
C LYS A 111 -4.05 12.09 -12.10
N GLN A 112 -3.33 12.29 -10.99
CA GLN A 112 -2.05 12.97 -11.01
C GLN A 112 -1.03 12.22 -11.88
N ARG A 113 -0.97 10.89 -11.76
CA ARG A 113 -0.07 10.06 -12.55
C ARG A 113 -0.30 10.20 -14.06
N LYS A 114 -1.54 10.36 -14.51
CA LYS A 114 -1.86 10.61 -15.92
C LYS A 114 -1.30 11.94 -16.42
N ILE A 115 -1.36 12.98 -15.59
CA ILE A 115 -0.79 14.30 -15.91
C ILE A 115 0.74 14.17 -15.99
N ASP A 116 1.36 13.56 -14.99
CA ASP A 116 2.81 13.38 -14.95
C ASP A 116 3.33 12.58 -16.15
N LEU A 117 2.57 11.58 -16.62
CA LEU A 117 2.89 10.79 -17.82
C LEU A 117 2.81 11.64 -19.10
N ALA A 118 1.76 12.46 -19.23
CA ALA A 118 1.60 13.36 -20.36
C ALA A 118 2.71 14.43 -20.42
N GLU A 119 3.23 14.82 -19.26
CA GLU A 119 4.31 15.79 -19.11
C GLU A 119 5.72 15.16 -19.13
N GLY A 120 5.83 13.83 -19.26
CA GLY A 120 7.11 13.11 -19.29
C GLY A 120 7.84 13.04 -17.93
N LYS A 121 7.17 13.40 -16.83
CA LYS A 121 7.69 13.35 -15.45
C LYS A 121 7.60 11.96 -14.81
N ALA A 122 6.93 11.02 -15.47
CA ALA A 122 6.63 9.69 -14.99
C ALA A 122 6.91 8.64 -16.08
N THR A 123 7.26 7.41 -15.68
CA THR A 123 7.34 6.28 -16.62
C THR A 123 6.13 5.37 -16.49
N PRO A 124 5.69 4.71 -17.57
CA PRO A 124 4.58 3.75 -17.48
C PRO A 124 4.89 2.63 -16.49
N THR A 125 6.11 2.14 -16.42
CA THR A 125 6.42 0.93 -15.64
C THR A 125 6.71 1.17 -14.15
N GLN A 126 6.57 2.39 -13.63
CA GLN A 126 6.96 2.71 -12.25
C GLN A 126 6.06 2.05 -11.19
N ASP A 127 4.78 1.82 -11.48
CA ASP A 127 3.83 1.13 -10.59
C ASP A 127 2.62 0.51 -11.31
N ILE A 128 1.79 -0.21 -10.55
CA ILE A 128 0.53 -0.80 -10.99
C ILE A 128 -0.46 0.26 -11.50
N CYS A 129 -0.50 1.44 -10.88
CA CYS A 129 -1.50 2.46 -11.16
C CYS A 129 -1.45 3.04 -12.58
N HIS A 130 -0.34 2.93 -13.32
CA HIS A 130 -0.32 3.35 -14.74
C HIS A 130 -1.28 2.54 -15.63
N THR A 131 -1.55 1.27 -15.28
CA THR A 131 -2.45 0.39 -16.05
C THR A 131 -3.91 0.50 -15.62
N CYS A 132 -4.18 1.27 -14.56
CA CYS A 132 -5.54 1.59 -14.19
C CYS A 132 -6.05 2.60 -15.21
N PHE A 133 -6.71 2.07 -16.26
CA PHE A 133 -7.43 2.64 -17.41
C PHE A 133 -6.77 2.30 -18.76
#